data_AF-A0A1A8S644-F1
#
_entry.id   AF-A0A1A8S644-F1
#
_cell.length_a   1.000
_cell.length_b   1.000
_cell.length_c   1.000
_cell.angle_alpha   90.00
_cell.angle_beta   90.00
_cell.angle_gamma   90.00
#
_symmetry.space_group_name_H-M   'P 1'
#
loop_
_entity.id
_entity.type
_entity.pdbx_description
1 polymer ?
#
loop_
_entity_poly.entity_id
_entity_poly.type
_entity_poly.pdbx_seq_one_letter_code
_entity_poly.pdbx_strand_id
1 'polypeptide(L)'
;SNKRWFCHVDDDNYVNPEALLALLSTFSLEGDVYVGKPSLDKPITAHELLEGNATRKVQFWFATGGAGFCLNQRLAEKMSPWASGSHFERTSEKIRLPDDCT
;
A
#
# COMPACT_ATOMS: atom_id res chain seq x y z
N SER A 1 0.94 15.32 -9.30
CA SER A 1 1.92 16.22 -8.66
C SER A 1 3.38 15.98 -9.12
N ASN A 2 3.67 15.01 -10.00
CA ASN A 2 5.03 14.68 -10.51
C ASN A 2 6.11 14.54 -9.41
N LYS A 3 5.70 14.12 -8.22
CA LYS A 3 6.61 13.88 -7.09
C LYS A 3 7.06 12.43 -7.12
N ARG A 4 8.33 12.21 -6.75
CA ARG A 4 8.97 10.88 -6.72
C ARG A 4 8.43 9.95 -5.64
N TRP A 5 7.82 10.51 -4.60
CA TRP A 5 7.33 9.79 -3.43
C TRP A 5 5.92 10.26 -3.07
N PHE A 6 5.09 9.29 -2.71
CA PHE A 6 3.82 9.47 -2.04
C PHE A 6 3.98 8.87 -0.64
N CYS A 7 3.54 9.59 0.40
CA CYS A 7 3.49 9.07 1.76
C CYS A 7 2.11 9.35 2.34
N HIS A 8 1.49 8.31 2.90
CA HIS A 8 0.25 8.40 3.64
C HIS A 8 0.56 8.46 5.15
N VAL A 9 -0.20 9.28 5.86
CA VAL A 9 -0.25 9.39 7.31
C VAL A 9 -1.67 9.76 7.71
N ASP A 10 -2.08 9.35 8.90
CA ASP A 10 -3.34 9.78 9.51
C ASP A 10 -3.19 11.17 10.16
N ASP A 11 -4.31 11.78 10.55
CA ASP A 11 -4.34 13.12 11.15
C ASP A 11 -3.78 13.18 12.59
N ASP A 12 -3.61 12.02 13.22
CA ASP A 12 -3.02 11.84 14.56
C ASP A 12 -1.53 11.46 14.52
N ASN A 13 -0.92 11.41 13.34
CA ASN A 13 0.48 11.01 13.16
C ASN A 13 1.44 12.21 13.24
N TYR A 14 2.56 12.04 13.93
CA TYR A 14 3.70 12.97 13.86
C TYR A 14 4.70 12.51 12.79
N VAL A 15 5.10 13.42 11.91
CA VAL A 15 6.11 13.16 10.87
C VAL A 15 7.38 13.95 11.15
N ASN A 16 8.51 13.25 11.23
CA ASN A 16 9.84 13.87 11.17
C ASN A 16 10.32 13.92 9.71
N PRO A 17 10.26 15.08 9.02
CA PRO A 17 10.55 15.18 7.60
C PRO A 17 12.03 14.95 7.26
N GLU A 18 12.97 15.31 8.15
CA GLU A 18 14.40 15.12 7.93
C GLU A 18 14.76 13.63 7.96
N ALA A 19 14.26 12.92 8.97
CA ALA A 19 14.45 11.48 9.08
C ALA A 19 13.77 10.73 7.92
N LEU A 20 12.57 11.17 7.52
CA LEU A 20 11.87 10.59 6.37
C LEU A 20 12.67 10.78 5.09
N LEU A 21 13.16 12.00 4.81
CA LEU A 21 13.97 12.26 3.62
C LEU A 21 15.25 11.43 3.62
N ALA A 22 15.94 11.34 4.77
CA ALA A 22 17.13 10.51 4.92
C ALA A 22 16.83 9.05 4.57
N LEU A 23 15.76 8.46 5.13
CA LEU A 23 15.33 7.10 4.81
C LEU A 23 15.03 6.94 3.31
N LEU A 24 14.17 7.79 2.74
CA LEU A 24 13.73 7.67 1.35
C LEU A 24 14.88 7.81 0.34
N SER A 25 15.93 8.57 0.69
CA SER A 25 17.12 8.72 -0.15
C SER A 25 18.00 7.47 -0.24
N THR A 26 17.80 6.48 0.64
CA THR A 26 18.56 5.22 0.60
C THR A 26 18.06 4.24 -0.47
N PHE A 27 16.84 4.44 -0.99
CA PHE A 27 16.25 3.54 -1.99
C PHE A 27 16.58 3.97 -3.42
N SER A 28 16.83 2.99 -4.29
CA SER A 28 16.94 3.24 -5.73
C SER A 28 15.58 3.64 -6.31
N LEU A 29 15.58 4.64 -7.19
CA LEU A 29 14.39 5.09 -7.91
C LEU A 29 14.07 4.24 -9.14
N GLU A 30 14.95 3.31 -9.52
CA GLU A 30 14.74 2.39 -10.65
C GLU A 30 13.86 1.19 -10.27
N GLY A 31 13.84 0.83 -8.99
CA GLY A 31 13.02 -0.24 -8.42
C GLY A 31 11.61 0.22 -8.02
N ASP A 32 10.73 -0.72 -7.73
CA ASP A 32 9.43 -0.43 -7.11
C ASP A 32 9.62 -0.46 -5.59
N VAL A 33 9.16 0.58 -4.88
CA VAL A 33 9.35 0.68 -3.43
C VAL A 33 8.04 0.91 -2.71
N TYR A 34 7.73 0.01 -1.78
CA TYR A 34 6.71 0.14 -0.75
C TYR A 34 7.38 -0.04 0.60
N VAL A 35 7.35 1.00 1.44
CA VAL A 35 8.00 1.01 2.75
C VAL A 35 7.02 1.48 3.82
N GLY A 36 6.99 0.76 4.93
CA GLY A 36 6.16 1.05 6.09
C GLY A 36 6.33 -0.03 7.15
N LYS A 37 5.62 0.10 8.27
CA LYS A 37 5.64 -0.89 9.34
C LYS A 37 4.72 -2.07 8.98
N PRO A 38 5.22 -3.31 8.89
CA PRO A 38 4.35 -4.46 8.68
C PRO A 38 3.30 -4.58 9.78
N SER A 39 2.04 -4.84 9.42
CA SER A 39 0.96 -4.87 10.41
C SER A 39 0.95 -6.10 11.32
N LEU A 40 1.59 -7.17 10.89
CA LEU A 40 1.67 -8.44 11.60
C LEU A 40 3.13 -8.90 11.62
N ASP A 41 3.43 -9.91 12.43
CA ASP A 41 4.72 -10.63 12.44
C ASP A 41 4.79 -11.71 11.35
N LYS A 42 3.71 -11.89 10.59
CA LYS A 42 3.52 -12.87 9.51
C LYS A 42 2.60 -12.30 8.42
N PRO A 43 2.60 -12.83 7.19
CA PRO A 43 1.64 -12.42 6.16
C PRO A 43 0.20 -12.61 6.64
N ILE A 44 -0.68 -11.66 6.32
CA ILE A 44 -2.12 -11.84 6.52
C ILE A 44 -2.61 -12.95 5.60
N THR A 45 -3.60 -13.72 6.06
CA THR A 45 -4.32 -14.67 5.22
C THR A 45 -5.69 -14.09 4.91
N ALA A 46 -6.01 -13.99 3.61
CA ALA A 46 -7.29 -13.50 3.14
C ALA A 46 -7.89 -14.43 2.08
N HIS A 47 -9.16 -14.21 1.75
CA HIS A 47 -9.88 -14.94 0.72
C HIS A 47 -10.33 -13.97 -0.36
N GLU A 48 -9.72 -14.09 -1.54
CA GLU A 48 -10.10 -13.32 -2.72
C GLU A 48 -11.32 -13.98 -3.38
N LEU A 49 -12.36 -13.19 -3.63
CA LEU A 49 -13.54 -13.57 -4.37
C LEU A 49 -13.25 -13.60 -5.87
N LEU A 50 -13.55 -14.74 -6.49
CA LEU A 50 -13.42 -14.99 -7.92
C LEU A 50 -14.80 -15.01 -8.59
N GLU A 51 -14.81 -15.06 -9.92
CA GLU A 51 -16.03 -15.28 -10.70
C GLU A 51 -16.74 -16.58 -10.28
N GLY A 52 -18.06 -16.58 -10.34
CA GLY A 52 -18.87 -17.77 -9.99
C GLY A 52 -18.93 -18.09 -8.49
N ASN A 53 -18.69 -17.10 -7.61
CA ASN A 53 -18.67 -17.25 -6.14
C ASN A 53 -17.60 -18.22 -5.61
N ALA A 54 -16.59 -18.54 -6.42
CA ALA A 54 -15.41 -19.26 -5.95
C ALA A 54 -14.52 -18.33 -5.12
N THR A 55 -13.72 -18.89 -4.20
CA THR A 55 -12.73 -18.11 -3.44
C THR A 55 -11.35 -18.71 -3.54
N ARG A 56 -10.32 -17.86 -3.53
CA ARG A 56 -8.91 -18.25 -3.50
C ARG A 56 -8.26 -17.71 -2.23
N LYS A 57 -7.59 -18.59 -1.49
CA LYS A 57 -6.75 -18.19 -0.36
C LYS A 57 -5.53 -17.43 -0.89
N VAL A 58 -5.30 -16.24 -0.36
CA VAL A 58 -4.14 -15.40 -0.66
C VAL A 58 -3.40 -15.04 0.63
N GLN A 59 -2.09 -14.81 0.51
CA GLN A 59 -1.25 -14.39 1.63
C GLN A 59 -0.34 -13.26 1.19
N PHE A 60 -0.32 -12.18 1.95
CA PHE A 60 0.47 -11.00 1.62
C PHE A 60 0.87 -10.21 2.86
N TRP A 61 1.86 -9.34 2.70
CA TRP A 61 2.23 -8.34 3.70
C TRP A 61 1.61 -7.00 3.32
N PHE A 62 1.29 -6.19 4.32
CA PHE A 62 0.87 -4.81 4.14
C PHE A 62 1.42 -3.93 5.26
N ALA A 63 1.60 -2.65 4.98
CA ALA A 63 1.99 -1.67 5.97
C ALA A 63 0.75 -1.12 6.69
N THR A 64 0.80 -1.02 8.02
CA THR A 64 -0.29 -0.45 8.83
C THR A 64 -0.52 1.02 8.47
N GLY A 65 -1.74 1.39 8.11
CA GLY A 65 -2.10 2.78 7.74
C GLY A 65 -1.67 3.81 8.78
N GLY A 66 -2.09 3.65 10.03
CA GLY A 66 -1.77 4.57 11.12
C GLY A 66 -0.32 4.59 11.62
N ALA A 67 0.57 3.80 11.02
CA ALA A 67 2.02 3.94 11.21
C ALA A 67 2.68 4.80 10.10
N GLY A 68 1.90 5.17 9.09
CA GLY A 68 2.35 5.77 7.85
C GLY A 68 3.06 4.78 6.93
N PHE A 69 2.97 5.04 5.63
CA PHE A 69 3.72 4.31 4.61
C PHE A 69 4.06 5.21 3.44
N CYS A 70 5.08 4.82 2.67
CA CYS A 70 5.47 5.51 1.45
C CYS A 70 5.58 4.57 0.26
N LEU A 71 5.20 5.09 -0.91
CA LEU A 71 5.32 4.47 -2.22
C LEU A 71 6.17 5.38 -3.11
N ASN A 72 7.06 4.82 -3.91
CA ASN A 72 7.67 5.61 -4.98
C ASN A 72 6.72 5.77 -6.16
N GLN A 73 6.96 6.80 -6.98
CA GLN A 73 6.12 7.15 -8.12
C GLN A 73 5.93 5.97 -9.08
N ARG A 74 7.00 5.21 -9.35
CA ARG A 74 6.98 4.05 -10.25
C ARG A 74 5.99 2.99 -9.80
N LEU A 75 5.98 2.64 -8.51
CA LEU A 75 5.02 1.69 -7.96
C LEU A 75 3.60 2.26 -7.97
N ALA A 76 3.43 3.52 -7.56
CA ALA A 76 2.12 4.18 -7.57
C ALA A 76 1.49 4.21 -8.98
N GLU A 77 2.29 4.45 -10.03
CA GLU A 77 1.83 4.40 -11.42
C GLU A 77 1.39 3.00 -11.83
N LYS A 78 2.13 1.96 -11.42
CA LYS A 78 1.73 0.57 -11.66
C LYS A 78 0.45 0.19 -10.94
N MET A 79 0.17 0.76 -9.78
CA MET A 79 -1.07 0.51 -9.03
C MET A 79 -2.30 1.19 -9.65
N SER A 80 -2.10 2.17 -10.53
CA SER A 80 -3.18 2.98 -11.12
C SER A 80 -4.36 2.19 -11.72
N PRO A 81 -4.15 1.08 -12.45
CA PRO A 81 -5.26 0.28 -12.99
C PRO A 81 -6.20 -0.33 -11.92
N TRP A 82 -5.73 -0.46 -10.68
CA TRP A 82 -6.48 -1.01 -9.56
C TRP A 82 -6.93 0.04 -8.55
N ALA A 83 -6.20 1.14 -8.42
CA ALA A 83 -6.43 2.13 -7.35
C ALA A 83 -7.03 3.47 -7.83
N SER A 84 -7.16 3.70 -9.14
CA SER A 84 -7.67 4.97 -9.65
C SER A 84 -9.20 5.00 -9.79
N GLY A 85 -9.82 6.13 -9.43
CA GLY A 85 -11.27 6.32 -9.55
C GLY A 85 -12.08 5.21 -8.85
N SER A 86 -13.12 4.70 -9.50
CA SER A 86 -13.95 3.62 -8.97
C SER A 86 -13.27 2.23 -8.99
N HIS A 87 -12.03 2.11 -9.48
CA HIS A 87 -11.33 0.82 -9.51
C HIS A 87 -10.88 0.38 -8.12
N PHE A 88 -10.59 1.33 -7.22
CA PHE A 88 -10.17 1.02 -5.85
C PHE A 88 -11.25 0.24 -5.11
N GLU A 89 -12.48 0.74 -5.12
CA GLU A 89 -13.64 0.06 -4.53
C GLU A 89 -13.85 -1.35 -5.10
N ARG A 90 -13.77 -1.50 -6.43
CA ARG A 90 -13.89 -2.82 -7.08
C ARG A 90 -12.76 -3.78 -6.70
N THR A 91 -11.57 -3.26 -6.45
CA THR A 91 -10.42 -4.06 -6.03
C THR A 91 -10.56 -4.47 -4.57
N SER A 92 -10.93 -3.54 -3.68
CA SER A 92 -11.16 -3.83 -2.26
C SER A 92 -12.30 -4.82 -2.07
N GLU A 93 -13.35 -4.76 -2.89
CA GLU A 93 -14.47 -5.72 -2.85
C GLU A 93 -14.08 -7.18 -3.07
N LYS A 94 -12.95 -7.44 -3.73
CA LYS A 94 -12.47 -8.81 -3.96
C LYS A 94 -11.96 -9.47 -2.68
N ILE A 95 -11.29 -8.71 -1.81
CA ILE A 95 -10.65 -9.24 -0.61
C ILE A 95 -11.42 -8.85 0.66
N ARG A 96 -12.18 -7.75 0.61
CA ARG A 96 -13.04 -7.20 1.68
C ARG A 96 -12.28 -6.94 2.98
N LEU A 97 -11.08 -6.38 2.84
CA LEU A 97 -10.25 -5.91 3.95
C LEU A 97 -10.21 -4.38 3.96
N PRO A 98 -9.69 -3.75 5.04
CA PRO A 98 -9.52 -2.30 5.11
C PRO A 98 -8.62 -1.74 4.00
N ASP A 99 -8.64 -0.42 3.82
CA ASP A 99 -7.94 0.27 2.73
C ASP A 99 -6.42 0.06 2.74
N ASP A 100 -5.81 -0.08 3.91
CA ASP A 100 -4.36 -0.36 4.04
C ASP A 100 -3.99 -1.79 3.58
N CYS A 101 -4.97 -2.67 3.41
CA CYS A 101 -4.81 -4.01 2.86
C CYS A 101 -5.08 -4.09 1.35
N THR A 102 -5.63 -3.04 0.72
CA THR A 102 -6.06 -3.02 -0.68
C THR A 102 -5.00 -2.36 -1.57
#